data_AF-M0B7L4-F1
#
_entry.id   AF-M0B7L4-F1
#
_cell.length_a   1.000
_cell.length_b   1.000
_cell.length_c   1.000
_cell.angle_alpha   90.00
_cell.angle_beta   90.00
_cell.angle_gamma   90.00
#
_symmetry.space_group_name_H-M   'P 1'
#
loop_
_entity.id
_entity.type
_entity.pdbx_description
1 polymer ?
#
loop_
_entity_poly.entity_id
_entity_poly.type
_entity_poly.pdbx_seq_one_letter_code
_entity_poly.pdbx_strand_id
1 'polypeptide(L)'
;MVTGLEILLLVLVLAVIIGASTIIQTVRPFIVNAVVGLIALFLAQLFGLPVAVTPIVLAIVAIGGFPGALLVMLLSVFDVAFVP
;
A
#
# COMPACT_ATOMS: atom_id res chain seq x y z
N MET A 1 22.16 -36.72 20.01
CA MET A 1 21.32 -36.26 21.14
C MET A 1 20.85 -34.86 20.78
N VAL A 2 19.55 -34.57 20.83
CA VAL A 2 19.05 -33.21 20.53
C VAL A 2 19.38 -32.31 21.71
N THR A 3 20.01 -31.17 21.44
CA THR A 3 20.41 -30.21 22.47
C THR A 3 19.33 -29.14 22.67
N GLY A 4 19.24 -28.55 23.88
CA GLY A 4 18.29 -27.47 24.16
C GLY A 4 18.49 -26.23 23.27
N LEU A 5 19.72 -26.00 22.80
CA LEU A 5 20.04 -24.92 21.87
C LEU A 5 19.45 -25.16 20.48
N GLU A 6 19.49 -26.39 19.97
CA GLU A 6 18.87 -26.76 18.69
C GLU A 6 17.35 -26.54 18.74
N ILE A 7 16.70 -26.87 19.86
CA ILE A 7 15.27 -26.64 20.07
C ILE A 7 14.96 -25.13 20.08
N LEU A 8 15.75 -24.33 20.79
CA LEU A 8 15.57 -22.88 20.84
C LEU A 8 15.73 -22.23 19.46
N LEU A 9 16.78 -22.61 18.73
CA LEU A 9 17.03 -22.11 17.38
C LEU A 9 15.89 -22.48 16.43
N LEU A 10 15.38 -23.72 16.51
CA LEU A 10 14.25 -24.17 15.73
C LEU A 10 13.01 -23.31 16.00
N VAL A 11 12.67 -23.08 17.28
CA VAL A 11 11.53 -22.25 17.68
C VAL A 11 11.70 -20.81 17.18
N LEU A 12 12.90 -20.25 17.27
CA LEU A 12 13.18 -18.89 16.82
C LEU A 12 13.02 -18.76 15.30
N VAL A 13 13.55 -19.70 14.54
CA VAL A 13 13.39 -19.73 13.07
C VAL A 13 11.91 -19.84 12.70
N LEU A 14 11.16 -20.71 13.37
CA LEU A 14 9.71 -20.83 13.15
C LEU A 14 8.97 -19.52 13.47
N ALA A 15 9.30 -18.86 14.59
CA ALA A 15 8.72 -17.59 14.97
C ALA A 15 9.00 -16.49 13.92
N VAL A 16 10.23 -16.44 13.40
CA VAL A 16 10.62 -15.49 12.34
C VAL A 16 9.83 -15.76 11.05
N ILE A 17 9.73 -17.01 10.61
CA ILE A 17 8.99 -17.38 9.40
C ILE A 17 7.51 -17.02 9.54
N ILE A 18 6.89 -17.37 10.66
CA ILE A 18 5.48 -17.09 10.92
C ILE A 18 5.26 -15.57 10.97
N GLY A 19 6.10 -14.84 11.72
CA GLY A 19 6.03 -13.38 11.80
C GLY A 19 6.16 -12.71 10.43
N ALA A 20 7.19 -13.06 9.66
CA ALA A 20 7.40 -12.51 8.31
C ALA A 20 6.24 -12.83 7.37
N SER A 21 5.76 -14.08 7.36
CA SER A 21 4.66 -14.51 6.51
C SER A 21 3.35 -13.77 6.85
N THR A 22 3.11 -13.49 8.13
CA THR A 22 1.93 -12.75 8.59
C THR A 22 2.00 -11.30 8.12
N ILE A 23 3.15 -10.63 8.32
CA ILE A 23 3.36 -9.25 7.86
C ILE A 23 3.14 -9.14 6.35
N ILE A 24 3.73 -10.05 5.56
CA ILE A 24 3.58 -10.06 4.10
C ILE A 24 2.11 -10.19 3.71
N GLN A 25 1.39 -11.11 4.35
CA GLN A 25 -0.05 -11.31 4.08
C GLN A 25 -0.88 -10.08 4.46
N THR A 26 -0.55 -9.39 5.56
CA THR A 26 -1.22 -8.17 5.99
C THR A 26 -0.96 -6.97 5.06
N VAL A 27 0.25 -6.85 4.51
CA VAL A 27 0.63 -5.73 3.63
C VAL A 27 0.13 -5.93 2.19
N ARG A 28 -0.07 -7.18 1.76
CA ARG A 28 -0.47 -7.51 0.38
C ARG A 28 -1.67 -6.71 -0.16
N PRO A 29 -2.78 -6.49 0.60
CA PRO A 29 -3.91 -5.70 0.12
C PRO A 29 -3.55 -4.23 -0.17
N PHE A 30 -2.62 -3.63 0.59
CA PHE A 30 -2.19 -2.24 0.37
C PHE A 30 -1.53 -2.06 -0.99
N ILE A 31 -0.77 -3.06 -1.44
CA ILE A 31 -0.13 -3.03 -2.77
C ILE A 31 -1.20 -3.09 -3.86
N VAL A 32 -2.18 -3.99 -3.73
CA VAL A 32 -3.28 -4.09 -4.70
C VAL A 32 -4.08 -2.80 -4.76
N ASN A 33 -4.42 -2.24 -3.60
CA ASN A 33 -5.12 -0.96 -3.48
C ASN A 33 -4.34 0.19 -4.13
N ALA A 34 -3.03 0.29 -3.84
CA ALA A 34 -2.14 1.26 -4.44
C ALA A 34 -2.13 1.14 -5.96
N VAL A 35 -1.96 -0.08 -6.50
CA VAL A 35 -1.92 -0.32 -7.94
C VAL A 35 -3.25 0.04 -8.60
N VAL A 36 -4.38 -0.43 -8.06
CA VAL A 36 -5.71 -0.15 -8.64
C VAL A 36 -6.01 1.34 -8.63
N GLY A 37 -5.75 2.04 -7.52
CA GLY A 37 -6.02 3.47 -7.46
C GLY A 37 -5.01 4.32 -8.24
N LEU A 38 -3.73 3.91 -8.33
CA LEU A 38 -2.77 4.57 -9.21
C LEU A 38 -3.18 4.44 -10.67
N ILE A 39 -3.63 3.26 -11.10
CA ILE A 39 -4.18 3.07 -12.46
C ILE A 39 -5.33 4.06 -12.70
N ALA A 40 -6.24 4.23 -11.73
CA ALA A 40 -7.33 5.19 -11.84
C ALA A 40 -6.83 6.66 -11.94
N LEU A 41 -5.85 7.06 -11.13
CA LEU A 41 -5.26 8.40 -11.19
C LEU A 41 -4.56 8.66 -12.53
N PHE A 42 -3.80 7.69 -13.04
CA PHE A 42 -3.13 7.79 -14.34
C PHE A 42 -4.14 7.90 -15.49
N LEU A 43 -5.23 7.13 -15.43
CA LEU A 43 -6.32 7.27 -16.40
C LEU A 43 -6.92 8.67 -16.34
N ALA A 44 -7.15 9.23 -15.16
CA ALA A 44 -7.67 10.59 -15.01
C ALA A 44 -6.72 11.66 -15.55
N GLN A 45 -5.41 11.52 -15.32
CA GLN A 45 -4.41 12.43 -15.91
C GLN A 45 -4.45 12.41 -17.44
N LEU A 46 -4.74 11.26 -18.06
CA LEU A 46 -4.90 11.16 -19.51
C LEU A 46 -6.11 11.97 -20.02
N PHE A 47 -7.15 12.13 -19.19
CA PHE A 47 -8.29 13.03 -19.46
C PHE A 47 -8.00 14.49 -19.10
N GLY A 48 -6.77 14.83 -18.72
CA GLY A 48 -6.35 16.19 -18.40
C GLY A 48 -6.61 16.61 -16.95
N LEU A 49 -6.90 15.67 -16.04
CA LEU A 49 -7.05 16.00 -14.62
C LEU A 49 -5.67 16.30 -13.99
N PRO A 50 -5.44 17.51 -13.44
CA PRO A 50 -4.15 17.89 -12.90
C PRO A 50 -3.97 17.34 -11.47
N VAL A 51 -3.61 16.06 -11.36
CA VAL A 51 -3.35 15.40 -10.07
C VAL A 51 -1.85 15.20 -9.86
N ALA A 52 -1.29 15.79 -8.79
CA ALA A 52 0.08 15.57 -8.38
C ALA A 52 0.25 14.23 -7.65
N VAL A 53 1.04 13.31 -8.21
CA VAL A 53 1.36 12.03 -7.56
C VAL A 53 2.53 12.22 -6.60
N THR A 54 2.21 12.39 -5.32
CA THR A 54 3.18 12.53 -4.22
C THR A 54 3.19 11.27 -3.34
N PRO A 55 4.21 11.09 -2.48
CA PRO A 55 4.21 10.00 -1.50
C PRO A 55 2.97 9.99 -0.58
N ILE A 56 2.39 11.16 -0.31
CA ILE A 56 1.15 11.30 0.48
C ILE A 56 -0.03 10.72 -0.30
N VAL A 57 -0.18 11.06 -1.58
CA VAL A 57 -1.23 10.50 -2.46
C VAL A 57 -1.08 8.98 -2.55
N LEU A 58 0.15 8.47 -2.71
CA LEU A 58 0.39 7.04 -2.75
C LEU A 58 -0.07 6.34 -1.45
N ALA A 59 0.19 6.94 -0.28
CA ALA A 59 -0.27 6.40 0.99
C ALA A 59 -1.80 6.41 1.12
N ILE A 60 -2.46 7.51 0.72
CA ILE A 60 -3.93 7.62 0.70
C ILE A 60 -4.52 6.52 -0.17
N VAL A 61 -3.96 6.31 -1.36
CA VAL A 61 -4.43 5.30 -2.31
C VAL A 61 -4.09 3.88 -1.85
N ALA A 62 -2.95 3.65 -1.19
CA ALA A 62 -2.63 2.34 -0.61
C ALA A 62 -3.62 1.93 0.49
N ILE A 63 -4.03 2.89 1.33
CA ILE A 63 -4.98 2.65 2.42
C ILE A 63 -6.42 2.55 1.88
N GLY A 64 -6.82 3.52 1.05
CA GLY A 64 -8.19 3.67 0.56
C GLY A 64 -8.51 2.99 -0.77
N GLY A 65 -7.51 2.48 -1.48
CA GLY A 65 -7.65 1.86 -2.80
C GLY A 65 -8.27 2.80 -3.84
N PHE A 66 -9.17 2.24 -4.64
CA PHE A 66 -9.94 3.00 -5.63
C PHE A 66 -10.78 4.15 -5.01
N PRO A 67 -11.52 3.95 -3.90
CA PRO A 67 -12.15 5.05 -3.17
C PRO A 67 -11.17 6.17 -2.76
N GLY A 68 -9.96 5.81 -2.33
CA GLY A 68 -8.91 6.77 -2.01
C GLY A 68 -8.49 7.61 -3.23
N ALA A 69 -8.32 6.96 -4.38
CA ALA A 69 -8.04 7.66 -5.64
C ALA A 69 -9.18 8.60 -6.06
N LEU A 70 -10.43 8.18 -5.90
CA LEU A 70 -11.60 9.04 -6.16
C LEU A 70 -11.58 10.30 -5.29
N LEU A 71 -11.27 10.18 -3.99
CA LEU A 71 -11.15 11.33 -3.10
C LEU A 71 -10.04 12.29 -3.53
N VAL A 72 -8.87 11.77 -3.91
CA VAL A 72 -7.76 12.59 -4.41
C VAL A 72 -8.16 13.35 -5.67
N MET A 73 -8.80 12.68 -6.63
CA MET A 73 -9.30 13.32 -7.85
C MET A 73 -10.34 14.40 -7.55
N LEU A 74 -11.27 14.12 -6.64
CA LEU A 74 -12.28 15.09 -6.23
C LEU A 74 -11.63 16.36 -5.66
N LEU A 75 -10.69 16.21 -4.73
CA LEU A 75 -10.00 17.34 -4.10
C LEU A 75 -9.14 18.15 -5.08
N SER A 76 -8.55 17.47 -6.07
CA SER A 76 -7.79 18.11 -7.15
C SER A 76 -8.70 18.91 -8.10
N VAL A 77 -9.88 18.38 -8.46
CA VAL A 77 -10.85 19.09 -9.31
C VAL A 77 -11.38 20.36 -8.66
N PHE A 78 -11.52 20.38 -7.34
CA PHE A 78 -11.96 21.57 -6.59
C PHE A 78 -10.80 22.51 -6.19
N ASP A 79 -9.58 22.28 -6.68
CA ASP A 79 -8.37 23.04 -6.33
C ASP A 79 -8.10 23.11 -4.80
N VAL A 80 -8.57 22.11 -4.05
CA VAL A 80 -8.42 22.06 -2.58
C VAL A 80 -7.07 21.44 -2.20
N ALA A 81 -6.66 20.38 -2.91
CA ALA A 81 -5.42 19.66 -2.62
C ALA A 81 -4.94 18.86 -3.84
N PHE A 82 -3.65 18.48 -3.84
CA PHE A 82 -3.02 17.61 -4.85
C PHE A 82 -3.01 18.19 -6.27
N VAL A 83 -3.01 19.51 -6.38
CA VAL A 83 -2.77 20.25 -7.63
C VAL A 83 -1.25 20.35 -7.86
N PRO A 84 -0.75 20.24 -9.11
CA PRO A 84 0.67 20.42 -9.43
C PRO A 84 1.23 21.81 -9.11
#